data_AF-A0A8S0W3L5-F1
#
_entry.id   AF-A0A8S0W3L5-F1
#
_cell.length_a   1.000
_cell.length_b   1.000
_cell.length_c   1.000
_cell.angle_alpha   90.00
_cell.angle_beta   90.00
_cell.angle_gamma   90.00
#
_symmetry.space_group_name_H-M   'P 1'
#
loop_
_entity.id
_entity.type
_entity.pdbx_description
1 polymer ?
#
loop_
_entity_poly.entity_id
_entity_poly.type
_entity_poly.pdbx_seq_one_letter_code
_entity_poly.pdbx_strand_id
1 'polypeptide(L)'
;MRTRIEKRRHDNVFNEYTPAQCRYNALENEWDLFEEFALEVKSKNGQDYAGYEHSDSEDDGFDPFEGYEHLYVSEDQNVSPTSPDGIPPSGASPGASPASPEPDEVAVPMDAETNLLVSLRLMYGFNPSPTAQTPHPQAPNLRSWSDVLGVIGTKSEPDVSDRDKVLIREFISCLIDSSSGLPAPSDDLNATSDQPLATSFALDTVERISEDLYVFKLPPSPSCKWVISVDRPMTVLYICRLVASAPNMHTVLTIAYHLLEHHIPFRTLLLQASSEPEQLNLPYADNANRFNKHQFTTADFDSAMLECRALLGRPQGRAAILRGGIVGRIAREFGSKESGLQGPSIEVTVHHSGYFVPSKHDRYFYWDDDLTGEEIAWRGEQTTTVSWFPPPDIWDKQGYGWPGWTETNKEFFQQWIADIRKGNAKPLSRQNWWRKVRSIKNTRSVLKNNRERAKAYVELNIHAM
;
A
#
# COMPACT_ATOMS: atom_id res chain seq x y z
N MET A 1 17.93 -21.43 34.42
CA MET A 1 18.62 -20.12 34.48
C MET A 1 18.96 -19.75 33.05
N ARG A 2 18.48 -18.62 32.52
CA ARG A 2 18.81 -18.18 31.14
C ARG A 2 20.12 -17.40 31.17
N THR A 3 21.02 -17.66 30.22
CA THR A 3 22.30 -16.96 30.08
C THR A 3 22.34 -16.31 28.71
N ARG A 4 22.51 -14.99 28.66
CA ARG A 4 22.60 -14.25 27.41
C ARG A 4 23.92 -14.56 26.70
N ILE A 5 23.85 -14.86 25.41
CA ILE A 5 25.04 -15.09 24.56
C ILE A 5 25.45 -13.75 23.93
N GLU A 6 26.76 -13.48 23.87
CA GLU A 6 27.28 -12.31 23.17
C GLU A 6 27.09 -12.44 21.65
N LYS A 7 26.67 -11.36 20.97
CA LYS A 7 26.39 -11.33 19.51
C LYS A 7 27.52 -11.95 18.67
N ARG A 8 28.78 -11.67 19.02
CA ARG A 8 29.98 -12.21 18.32
C ARG A 8 30.15 -13.74 18.42
N ARG A 9 29.44 -14.39 19.33
CA ARG A 9 29.50 -15.85 19.54
C ARG A 9 28.30 -16.58 18.94
N HIS A 10 27.32 -15.87 18.38
CA HIS A 10 26.08 -16.49 17.90
C HIS A 10 26.37 -17.68 16.97
N ASP A 11 27.05 -17.47 15.85
CA ASP A 11 27.25 -18.54 14.86
C ASP A 11 27.93 -19.79 15.44
N ASN A 12 28.88 -19.60 16.37
CA ASN A 12 29.57 -20.73 17.00
C ASN A 12 28.65 -21.51 17.95
N VAL A 13 27.86 -20.82 18.77
CA VAL A 13 27.01 -21.49 19.77
C VAL A 13 25.87 -22.25 19.08
N PHE A 14 25.28 -21.71 18.01
CA PHE A 14 24.20 -22.42 17.30
C PHE A 14 24.66 -23.74 16.66
N ASN A 15 25.92 -23.83 16.22
CA ASN A 15 26.47 -25.07 15.66
C ASN A 15 26.63 -26.18 16.71
N GLU A 16 26.60 -25.85 18.01
CA GLU A 16 26.68 -26.83 19.10
C GLU A 16 25.31 -27.48 19.40
N TYR A 17 24.20 -26.92 18.90
CA TYR A 17 22.85 -27.40 19.15
C TYR A 17 22.18 -27.95 17.89
N THR A 18 21.47 -29.06 18.02
CA THR A 18 20.63 -29.62 16.95
C THR A 18 19.36 -28.76 16.76
N PRO A 19 18.69 -28.80 15.59
CA PRO A 19 17.43 -28.07 15.38
C PRO A 19 16.33 -28.38 16.41
N ALA A 20 16.32 -29.59 16.98
CA ALA A 20 15.37 -29.97 18.03
C ALA A 20 15.67 -29.34 19.41
N GLN A 21 16.89 -28.81 19.59
CA GLN A 21 17.36 -28.13 20.80
C GLN A 21 17.26 -26.61 20.71
N CYS A 22 16.83 -26.08 19.57
CA CYS A 22 16.66 -24.66 19.34
C CYS A 22 15.16 -24.34 19.29
N ARG A 23 14.69 -23.44 20.15
CA ARG A 23 13.34 -22.89 20.07
C ARG A 23 13.41 -21.38 19.95
N TYR A 24 12.63 -20.83 19.05
CA TYR A 24 12.56 -19.39 18.88
C TYR A 24 11.35 -18.82 19.62
N ASN A 25 11.58 -17.84 20.49
CA ASN A 25 10.54 -17.08 21.16
C ASN A 25 10.25 -15.81 20.36
N ALA A 26 9.16 -15.83 19.60
CA ALA A 26 8.78 -14.69 18.77
C ALA A 26 8.38 -13.44 19.54
N LEU A 27 7.87 -13.57 20.76
CA LEU A 27 7.45 -12.39 21.54
C LEU A 27 8.62 -11.61 22.10
N GLU A 28 9.65 -12.31 22.56
CA GLU A 28 10.89 -11.69 23.09
C GLU A 28 11.90 -11.42 21.97
N ASN A 29 11.65 -11.94 20.77
CA ASN A 29 12.56 -11.95 19.65
C ASN A 29 13.94 -12.55 20.00
N GLU A 30 13.91 -13.68 20.70
CA GLU A 30 15.10 -14.36 21.23
C GLU A 30 15.07 -15.87 20.89
N TRP A 31 16.27 -16.48 20.81
CA TRP A 31 16.43 -17.92 20.64
C TRP A 31 16.79 -18.57 21.98
N ASP A 32 16.01 -19.57 22.38
CA ASP A 32 16.32 -20.45 23.50
C ASP A 32 17.05 -21.70 23.00
N LEU A 33 18.26 -21.93 23.51
CA LEU A 33 19.08 -23.12 23.25
C LEU A 33 19.09 -24.01 24.49
N PHE A 34 18.51 -25.20 24.38
CA PHE A 34 18.38 -26.09 25.53
C PHE A 34 18.45 -27.56 25.13
N GLU A 35 19.38 -28.31 25.74
CA GLU A 35 19.66 -29.70 25.38
C GLU A 35 18.44 -30.62 25.62
N GLU A 36 17.66 -30.35 26.66
CA GLU A 36 16.52 -31.19 27.03
C GLU A 36 15.32 -31.05 26.10
N PHE A 37 15.26 -30.02 25.24
CA PHE A 37 14.18 -29.91 24.25
C PHE A 37 14.15 -31.12 23.31
N ALA A 38 15.30 -31.74 23.02
CA ALA A 38 15.38 -32.96 22.23
C ALA A 38 14.78 -34.19 22.94
N LEU A 39 14.78 -34.22 24.28
CA LEU A 39 14.21 -35.31 25.07
C LEU A 39 12.68 -35.30 25.03
N GLU A 40 12.06 -34.11 24.99
CA GLU A 40 10.61 -33.97 24.86
C GLU A 40 10.08 -34.53 23.54
N VAL A 41 10.84 -34.37 22.45
CA VAL A 41 10.47 -34.89 21.13
C VAL A 41 10.53 -36.42 21.10
N LYS A 42 11.56 -37.02 21.71
CA LYS A 42 11.69 -38.48 21.82
C LYS A 42 10.58 -39.10 22.66
N SER A 43 10.16 -38.43 23.73
CA SER A 43 9.10 -38.92 24.61
C SER A 43 7.71 -38.96 23.95
N LYS A 44 7.44 -38.10 22.96
CA LYS A 44 6.11 -38.02 22.33
C LYS A 44 5.93 -38.96 21.15
N ASN A 45 7.00 -39.33 20.45
CA ASN A 45 6.87 -40.05 19.18
C ASN A 45 7.27 -41.53 19.24
N GLY A 46 7.93 -42.03 20.28
CA GLY A 46 8.20 -43.47 20.48
C GLY A 46 8.92 -44.19 19.32
N GLN A 47 9.36 -43.47 18.30
CA GLN A 47 10.02 -43.96 17.10
C GLN A 47 11.32 -43.17 16.94
N ASP A 48 12.42 -43.92 16.90
CA ASP A 48 13.75 -43.40 16.62
C ASP A 48 13.75 -42.73 15.24
N TYR A 49 13.87 -41.40 15.24
CA TYR A 49 13.98 -40.58 14.03
C TYR A 49 15.35 -40.84 13.38
N ALA A 50 15.42 -41.81 12.47
CA ALA A 50 16.57 -42.07 11.65
C ALA A 50 16.57 -41.16 10.40
N GLY A 51 17.58 -40.28 10.31
CA GLY A 51 18.13 -39.73 9.06
C GLY A 51 17.18 -38.98 8.13
N TYR A 52 17.10 -37.66 8.26
CA TYR A 52 16.66 -36.81 7.15
C TYR A 52 17.78 -36.71 6.12
N GLU A 53 17.63 -37.42 5.01
CA GLU A 53 18.46 -37.20 3.82
C GLU A 53 18.08 -35.86 3.18
N HIS A 54 19.12 -35.06 2.94
CA HIS A 54 19.07 -33.74 2.32
C HIS A 54 18.61 -33.89 0.86
N SER A 55 17.38 -33.47 0.56
CA SER A 55 16.91 -33.32 -0.82
C SER A 55 17.29 -31.92 -1.31
N ASP A 56 18.42 -31.85 -2.00
CA ASP A 56 18.85 -30.67 -2.73
C ASP A 56 17.96 -30.54 -3.98
N SER A 57 16.97 -29.65 -3.92
CA SER A 57 16.22 -29.24 -5.10
C SER A 57 17.07 -28.25 -5.89
N GLU A 58 17.58 -28.70 -7.03
CA GLU A 58 18.25 -27.87 -8.02
C GLU A 58 17.30 -26.74 -8.46
N ASP A 59 17.73 -25.51 -8.19
CA ASP A 59 17.05 -24.27 -8.55
C ASP A 59 17.32 -24.01 -10.04
N ASP A 60 16.32 -24.30 -10.88
CA ASP A 60 16.37 -24.03 -12.32
C ASP A 60 16.52 -22.52 -12.56
N GLY A 61 17.73 -22.14 -12.97
CA GLY A 61 18.14 -20.78 -13.30
C GLY A 61 17.32 -20.15 -14.42
N PHE A 62 16.19 -19.56 -14.07
CA PHE A 62 15.48 -18.59 -14.88
C PHE A 62 15.65 -17.22 -14.24
N ASP A 63 16.62 -16.46 -14.74
CA ASP A 63 16.83 -15.05 -14.42
C ASP A 63 16.25 -14.17 -15.54
N PRO A 64 15.03 -13.62 -15.39
CA PRO A 64 14.51 -12.60 -16.30
C PRO A 64 14.87 -11.18 -15.85
N PHE A 65 15.89 -10.98 -15.01
CA PHE A 65 16.16 -9.73 -14.30
C PHE A 65 17.47 -9.01 -14.68
N GLU A 66 17.99 -9.21 -15.89
CA GLU A 66 18.90 -8.22 -16.49
C GLU A 66 18.10 -6.96 -16.87
N GLY A 67 18.18 -5.91 -16.04
CA GLY A 67 17.82 -4.55 -16.49
C GLY A 67 17.28 -3.54 -15.48
N TYR A 68 17.46 -3.68 -14.17
CA TYR A 68 17.04 -2.63 -13.23
C TYR A 68 18.06 -2.38 -12.11
N GLU A 69 19.04 -1.53 -12.42
CA GLU A 69 19.89 -0.85 -11.43
C GLU A 69 19.18 0.37 -10.83
N HIS A 70 19.22 0.44 -9.50
CA HIS A 70 19.32 1.63 -8.64
C HIS A 70 18.56 2.93 -9.00
N LEU A 71 17.43 3.13 -8.31
CA LEU A 71 16.96 4.46 -7.87
C LEU A 71 16.90 4.49 -6.34
N TYR A 72 18.02 4.18 -5.69
CA TYR A 72 18.33 4.65 -4.34
C TYR A 72 19.85 4.84 -4.31
N VAL A 73 20.28 6.09 -4.35
CA VAL A 73 21.67 6.50 -4.14
C VAL A 73 21.81 6.71 -2.64
N SER A 74 22.55 5.82 -1.98
CA SER A 74 23.03 6.02 -0.62
C SER A 74 24.54 6.26 -0.70
N GLU A 75 24.97 7.50 -0.45
CA GLU A 75 26.38 7.83 -0.26
C GLU A 75 26.69 7.74 1.24
N ASP A 76 27.45 6.71 1.63
CA ASP A 76 27.96 6.56 2.98
C ASP A 76 29.17 7.48 3.20
N GLN A 77 29.03 8.48 4.08
CA GLN A 77 30.17 9.12 4.73
C GLN A 77 30.10 8.95 6.24
N ASN A 78 31.08 8.20 6.73
CA ASN A 78 31.25 7.78 8.11
C ASN A 78 31.77 8.96 8.95
N VAL A 79 30.90 9.59 9.74
CA VAL A 79 31.32 10.56 10.77
C VAL A 79 30.67 10.17 12.10
N SER A 80 31.50 9.87 13.09
CA SER A 80 31.07 9.54 14.45
C SER A 80 30.56 10.79 15.19
N PRO A 81 29.37 10.76 15.83
CA PRO A 81 28.94 11.86 16.67
C PRO A 81 29.36 11.67 18.14
N THR A 82 29.98 12.72 18.68
CA THR A 82 30.21 12.97 20.11
C THR A 82 28.90 13.31 20.82
N SER A 83 28.66 12.67 21.97
CA SER A 83 27.49 12.90 22.84
C SER A 83 27.52 14.28 23.53
N PRO A 84 26.35 14.91 23.74
CA PRO A 84 26.18 15.90 24.79
C PRO A 84 25.19 15.46 25.89
N ASP A 85 25.46 15.99 27.07
CA ASP A 85 24.93 15.66 28.38
C ASP A 85 23.43 15.99 28.63
N GLY A 86 22.81 15.11 29.42
CA GLY A 86 21.94 15.37 30.57
C GLY A 86 20.95 16.55 30.58
N ILE A 87 19.65 16.23 30.46
CA ILE A 87 18.53 17.10 30.88
C ILE A 87 17.75 16.40 32.02
N PRO A 88 17.38 17.12 33.11
CA PRO A 88 16.70 16.55 34.28
C PRO A 88 15.18 16.38 34.08
N PRO A 89 14.51 15.51 34.87
CA PRO A 89 13.09 15.24 34.72
C PRO A 89 12.26 16.33 35.42
N SER A 90 11.31 16.92 34.69
CA SER A 90 10.36 17.89 35.22
C SER A 90 8.92 17.39 35.08
N GLY A 91 8.27 17.20 36.23
CA GLY A 91 6.95 17.77 36.51
C GLY A 91 5.72 17.05 35.95
N ALA A 92 4.96 16.44 36.87
CA ALA A 92 3.64 15.88 36.66
C ALA A 92 2.61 16.88 36.11
N SER A 93 1.74 16.43 35.19
CA SER A 93 0.51 17.11 34.81
C SER A 93 -0.73 16.47 35.46
N PRO A 94 -1.63 17.25 36.07
CA PRO A 94 -2.90 16.78 36.61
C PRO A 94 -4.08 17.01 35.65
N GLY A 95 -5.09 16.15 35.76
CA GLY A 95 -6.49 16.55 35.57
C GLY A 95 -7.12 16.23 34.21
N ALA A 96 -7.65 15.03 34.07
CA ALA A 96 -8.63 14.70 33.03
C ALA A 96 -9.92 15.51 33.24
N SER A 97 -10.33 16.27 32.23
CA SER A 97 -11.66 16.89 32.16
C SER A 97 -12.68 15.92 31.54
N PRO A 98 -13.97 16.01 31.92
CA PRO A 98 -15.00 15.07 31.47
C PRO A 98 -15.38 15.34 30.01
N ALA A 99 -15.59 14.24 29.28
CA ALA A 99 -15.97 14.20 27.88
C ALA A 99 -17.27 14.98 27.61
N SER A 100 -17.22 15.89 26.62
CA SER A 100 -18.40 16.47 25.99
C SER A 100 -19.16 15.40 25.19
N PRO A 101 -20.50 15.46 25.14
CA PRO A 101 -21.29 14.56 24.32
C PRO A 101 -21.03 14.83 22.83
N GLU A 102 -20.60 13.80 22.10
CA GLU A 102 -20.40 13.86 20.65
C GLU A 102 -21.74 14.11 19.93
N PRO A 103 -21.77 14.98 18.91
CA PRO A 103 -22.96 15.19 18.10
C PRO A 103 -23.28 13.93 17.29
N ASP A 104 -24.57 13.56 17.25
CA ASP A 104 -25.10 12.43 16.48
C ASP A 104 -24.59 12.45 15.04
N GLU A 105 -23.57 11.62 14.79
CA GLU A 105 -22.96 11.42 13.48
C GLU A 105 -23.96 10.63 12.63
N VAL A 106 -24.51 11.29 11.60
CA VAL A 106 -25.37 10.64 10.61
C VAL A 106 -24.51 9.61 9.87
N ALA A 107 -24.51 8.37 10.36
CA ALA A 107 -23.83 7.25 9.77
C ALA A 107 -24.43 6.98 8.38
N VAL A 108 -23.79 7.50 7.34
CA VAL A 108 -24.03 7.06 5.97
C VAL A 108 -23.63 5.59 5.91
N PRO A 109 -24.50 4.65 5.50
CA PRO A 109 -24.17 3.23 5.38
C PRO A 109 -23.01 3.05 4.40
N MET A 110 -21.79 3.01 4.92
CA MET A 110 -20.54 3.06 4.16
C MET A 110 -20.08 1.71 3.62
N ASP A 111 -20.76 0.62 3.98
CA ASP A 111 -20.53 -0.71 3.43
C ASP A 111 -21.41 -1.00 2.21
N ALA A 112 -22.03 0.02 1.61
CA ALA A 112 -22.73 -0.11 0.34
C ALA A 112 -21.76 -0.64 -0.71
N GLU A 113 -21.91 -1.94 -0.98
CA GLU A 113 -21.26 -2.68 -2.05
C GLU A 113 -21.14 -1.76 -3.27
N THR A 114 -19.90 -1.40 -3.60
CA THR A 114 -19.67 -0.28 -4.52
C THR A 114 -20.25 -0.66 -5.87
N ASN A 115 -21.31 0.05 -6.28
CA ASN A 115 -21.97 -0.14 -7.56
C ASN A 115 -20.91 -0.20 -8.68
N LEU A 116 -20.94 -1.27 -9.49
CA LEU A 116 -19.93 -1.52 -10.52
C LEU A 116 -19.77 -0.33 -11.47
N LEU A 117 -20.87 0.31 -11.85
CA LEU A 117 -20.85 1.48 -12.76
C LEU A 117 -20.13 2.66 -12.13
N VAL A 118 -20.33 2.90 -10.83
CA VAL A 118 -19.61 3.95 -10.08
C VAL A 118 -18.10 3.64 -10.06
N SER A 119 -17.73 2.40 -9.78
CA SER A 119 -16.32 1.97 -9.77
C SER A 119 -15.69 2.15 -11.15
N LEU A 120 -16.37 1.72 -12.21
CA LEU A 120 -15.89 1.84 -13.59
C LEU A 120 -15.74 3.30 -14.03
N ARG A 121 -16.70 4.15 -13.66
CA ARG A 121 -16.65 5.59 -13.91
C ARG A 121 -15.45 6.20 -13.22
N LEU A 122 -15.31 6.04 -11.90
CA LEU A 122 -14.23 6.66 -11.13
C LEU A 122 -12.85 6.15 -11.56
N MET A 123 -12.67 4.84 -11.75
CA MET A 123 -11.36 4.24 -12.02
C MET A 123 -10.93 4.36 -13.49
N TYR A 124 -11.84 4.20 -14.44
CA TYR A 124 -11.51 4.08 -15.86
C TYR A 124 -12.13 5.16 -16.74
N GLY A 125 -13.06 5.97 -16.21
CA GLY A 125 -13.76 6.99 -17.01
C GLY A 125 -14.89 6.45 -17.85
N PHE A 126 -15.39 5.25 -17.53
CA PHE A 126 -16.51 4.67 -18.26
C PHE A 126 -17.80 5.45 -17.95
N ASN A 127 -18.47 5.91 -19.00
CA ASN A 127 -19.77 6.53 -18.90
C ASN A 127 -20.78 5.83 -19.83
N PRO A 128 -21.85 5.20 -19.31
CA PRO A 128 -22.86 4.61 -20.16
C PRO A 128 -23.63 5.74 -20.87
N SER A 129 -23.26 6.00 -22.13
CA SER A 129 -23.94 6.98 -22.96
C SER A 129 -25.35 6.48 -23.32
N PRO A 130 -26.41 7.27 -23.06
CA PRO A 130 -27.77 6.91 -23.47
C PRO A 130 -27.91 6.92 -25.00
N THR A 131 -27.08 7.70 -25.70
CA THR A 131 -27.09 7.86 -27.16
C THR A 131 -26.25 6.80 -27.87
N ALA A 132 -25.38 6.07 -27.14
CA ALA A 132 -24.64 4.95 -27.69
C ALA A 132 -25.64 3.97 -28.31
N GLN A 133 -25.63 3.92 -29.65
CA GLN A 133 -26.38 2.95 -30.41
C GLN A 133 -25.97 1.56 -29.93
N THR A 134 -26.89 0.59 -30.06
CA THR A 134 -26.58 -0.82 -29.81
C THR A 134 -25.22 -1.17 -30.41
N PRO A 135 -24.34 -1.83 -29.64
CA PRO A 135 -22.94 -2.03 -29.96
C PRO A 135 -22.77 -2.54 -31.39
N HIS A 136 -21.73 -2.05 -32.07
CA HIS A 136 -21.48 -2.40 -33.46
C HIS A 136 -21.46 -3.92 -33.58
N PRO A 137 -22.31 -4.56 -34.41
CA PRO A 137 -22.48 -6.02 -34.45
C PRO A 137 -21.24 -6.80 -34.95
N GLN A 138 -20.09 -6.13 -35.05
CA GLN A 138 -18.83 -6.65 -35.57
C GLN A 138 -17.65 -6.26 -34.69
N ALA A 139 -17.75 -6.26 -33.36
CA ALA A 139 -16.55 -6.29 -32.51
C ALA A 139 -16.09 -7.76 -32.39
N PRO A 140 -15.17 -8.27 -33.24
CA PRO A 140 -14.94 -9.72 -33.39
C PRO A 140 -14.36 -10.43 -32.17
N ASN A 141 -14.06 -9.74 -31.06
CA ASN A 141 -13.34 -10.33 -29.92
C ASN A 141 -13.81 -9.81 -28.55
N LEU A 142 -15.12 -9.61 -28.35
CA LEU A 142 -15.63 -9.25 -27.02
C LEU A 142 -15.26 -10.32 -25.98
N ARG A 143 -14.54 -9.92 -24.94
CA ARG A 143 -14.19 -10.81 -23.81
C ARG A 143 -15.45 -11.36 -23.14
N SER A 144 -15.35 -12.52 -22.50
CA SER A 144 -16.47 -13.05 -21.72
C SER A 144 -16.77 -12.11 -20.54
N TRP A 145 -18.00 -12.13 -20.03
CA TRP A 145 -18.36 -11.30 -18.87
C TRP A 145 -17.53 -11.66 -17.62
N SER A 146 -17.26 -12.95 -17.41
CA SER A 146 -16.40 -13.44 -16.34
C SER A 146 -14.96 -12.89 -16.44
N ASP A 147 -14.39 -12.85 -17.65
CA ASP A 147 -13.07 -12.25 -17.86
C ASP A 147 -13.07 -10.76 -17.50
N VAL A 148 -14.14 -10.04 -17.84
CA VAL A 148 -14.29 -8.62 -17.53
C VAL A 148 -14.39 -8.39 -16.03
N LEU A 149 -15.21 -9.16 -15.32
CA LEU A 149 -15.29 -9.09 -13.85
C LEU A 149 -13.93 -9.37 -13.20
N GLY A 150 -13.22 -10.42 -13.65
CA GLY A 150 -11.87 -10.74 -13.16
C GLY A 150 -10.83 -9.64 -13.44
N VAL A 151 -10.97 -8.91 -14.53
CA VAL A 151 -10.11 -7.75 -14.87
C VAL A 151 -10.39 -6.55 -13.97
N ILE A 152 -11.66 -6.31 -13.63
CA ILE A 152 -12.07 -5.22 -12.75
C ILE A 152 -11.83 -5.57 -11.27
N GLY A 153 -11.65 -6.85 -10.95
CA GLY A 153 -11.42 -7.34 -9.60
C GLY A 153 -12.70 -7.64 -8.83
N THR A 154 -13.82 -7.85 -9.54
CA THR A 154 -15.12 -8.24 -8.99
C THR A 154 -15.32 -9.74 -9.15
N LYS A 155 -15.91 -10.40 -8.16
CA LYS A 155 -16.26 -11.83 -8.18
C LYS A 155 -17.76 -12.05 -8.13
N SER A 156 -18.47 -11.21 -7.38
CA SER A 156 -19.93 -11.25 -7.30
C SER A 156 -20.56 -10.76 -8.60
N GLU A 157 -21.66 -11.38 -9.03
CA GLU A 157 -22.40 -10.92 -10.22
C GLU A 157 -23.11 -9.60 -9.86
N PRO A 158 -22.74 -8.48 -10.50
CA PRO A 158 -23.27 -7.18 -10.15
C PRO A 158 -24.66 -6.98 -10.78
N ASP A 159 -25.52 -6.22 -10.10
CA ASP A 159 -26.82 -5.82 -10.63
C ASP A 159 -26.65 -4.74 -11.71
N VAL A 160 -26.46 -5.20 -12.95
CA VAL A 160 -26.23 -4.35 -14.13
C VAL A 160 -27.09 -4.84 -15.28
N SER A 161 -27.69 -3.90 -16.01
CA SER A 161 -28.54 -4.20 -17.17
C SER A 161 -27.76 -4.93 -18.27
N ASP A 162 -28.44 -5.78 -19.06
CA ASP A 162 -27.80 -6.47 -20.19
C ASP A 162 -27.19 -5.48 -21.20
N ARG A 163 -27.83 -4.32 -21.39
CA ARG A 163 -27.29 -3.25 -22.24
C ARG A 163 -25.93 -2.79 -21.72
N ASP A 164 -25.84 -2.43 -20.44
CA ASP A 164 -24.62 -1.93 -19.84
C ASP A 164 -23.54 -3.00 -19.81
N LYS A 165 -23.90 -4.28 -19.60
CA LYS A 165 -22.97 -5.41 -19.70
C LYS A 165 -22.27 -5.44 -21.07
N VAL A 166 -22.98 -5.22 -22.17
CA VAL A 166 -22.34 -5.22 -23.50
C VAL A 166 -21.41 -4.01 -23.66
N LEU A 167 -21.84 -2.82 -23.22
CA LEU A 167 -21.01 -1.60 -23.29
C LEU A 167 -19.73 -1.72 -22.44
N ILE A 168 -19.84 -2.26 -21.23
CA ILE A 168 -18.69 -2.51 -20.35
C ILE A 168 -17.74 -3.52 -21.01
N ARG A 169 -18.27 -4.61 -21.59
CA ARG A 169 -17.45 -5.61 -22.29
C ARG A 169 -16.69 -5.00 -23.45
N GLU A 170 -17.34 -4.17 -24.25
CA GLU A 170 -16.69 -3.45 -25.35
C GLU A 170 -15.60 -2.51 -24.83
N PHE A 171 -15.92 -1.65 -23.87
CA PHE A 171 -14.99 -0.69 -23.29
C PHE A 171 -13.75 -1.37 -22.69
N ILE A 172 -13.94 -2.41 -21.88
CA ILE A 172 -12.83 -3.14 -21.25
C ILE A 172 -12.04 -3.94 -22.28
N SER A 173 -12.67 -4.50 -23.31
CA SER A 173 -11.95 -5.19 -24.40
C SER A 173 -11.04 -4.21 -25.14
N CYS A 174 -11.53 -3.03 -25.50
CA CYS A 174 -10.71 -1.98 -26.11
C CYS A 174 -9.58 -1.52 -25.17
N LEU A 175 -9.85 -1.41 -23.86
CA LEU A 175 -8.84 -1.05 -22.87
C LEU A 175 -7.76 -2.12 -22.69
N ILE A 176 -8.08 -3.40 -22.87
CA ILE A 176 -7.10 -4.50 -22.89
C ILE A 176 -6.22 -4.42 -24.14
N ASP A 177 -6.84 -4.24 -25.30
CA ASP A 177 -6.17 -4.41 -26.59
C ASP A 177 -5.36 -3.16 -26.99
N SER A 178 -5.66 -1.97 -26.43
CA SER A 178 -4.99 -0.66 -26.64
C SER A 178 -4.97 -0.11 -28.07
N SER A 179 -5.07 -0.95 -29.10
CA SER A 179 -4.90 -0.57 -30.51
C SER A 179 -6.15 0.03 -31.16
N SER A 180 -7.35 -0.29 -30.67
CA SER A 180 -8.62 0.10 -31.29
C SER A 180 -9.13 1.47 -30.86
N GLY A 181 -8.48 2.12 -29.89
CA GLY A 181 -9.05 3.27 -29.18
C GLY A 181 -10.27 2.87 -28.34
N LEU A 182 -10.61 3.71 -27.35
CA LEU A 182 -11.86 3.49 -26.60
C LEU A 182 -13.07 4.05 -27.35
N PRO A 183 -14.27 3.47 -27.15
CA PRO A 183 -15.50 4.03 -27.70
C PRO A 183 -15.69 5.47 -27.21
N ALA A 184 -15.61 6.43 -28.13
CA ALA A 184 -15.65 7.86 -27.80
C ALA A 184 -16.84 8.29 -26.94
N PRO A 185 -18.08 7.80 -27.15
CA PRO A 185 -19.22 8.17 -26.31
C PRO A 185 -19.10 7.68 -24.86
N SER A 186 -18.33 6.62 -24.61
CA SER A 186 -18.21 5.99 -23.29
C SER A 186 -16.93 6.33 -22.54
N ASP A 187 -16.02 7.07 -23.16
CA ASP A 187 -14.74 7.46 -22.58
C ASP A 187 -14.78 8.93 -22.15
N ASP A 188 -14.79 9.21 -20.85
CA ASP A 188 -14.84 10.59 -20.33
C ASP A 188 -13.61 11.44 -20.67
N LEU A 189 -12.51 10.82 -21.09
CA LEU A 189 -11.32 11.54 -21.55
C LEU A 189 -11.43 12.01 -23.00
N ASN A 190 -12.44 11.53 -23.73
CA ASN A 190 -12.68 11.95 -25.11
C ASN A 190 -13.50 13.25 -25.13
N ALA A 191 -13.04 14.25 -25.90
CA ALA A 191 -13.73 15.53 -26.04
C ALA A 191 -15.13 15.40 -26.70
N THR A 192 -15.38 14.33 -27.45
CA THR A 192 -16.69 14.04 -28.05
C THR A 192 -17.56 13.14 -27.18
N SER A 193 -17.15 12.86 -25.95
CA SER A 193 -17.99 12.15 -24.96
C SER A 193 -19.25 12.96 -24.65
N ASP A 194 -20.31 12.29 -24.23
CA ASP A 194 -21.53 12.97 -23.75
C ASP A 194 -21.28 13.77 -22.46
N GLN A 195 -20.28 13.35 -21.66
CA GLN A 195 -19.86 14.05 -20.44
C GLN A 195 -18.34 14.02 -20.32
N PRO A 196 -17.62 14.85 -21.10
CA PRO A 196 -16.17 14.90 -21.03
C PRO A 196 -15.73 15.42 -19.65
N LEU A 197 -14.66 14.85 -19.11
CA LEU A 197 -14.12 15.25 -17.81
C LEU A 197 -13.66 16.72 -17.83
N ALA A 198 -13.08 17.17 -18.95
CA ALA A 198 -12.60 18.54 -19.14
C ALA A 198 -13.70 19.61 -18.97
N THR A 199 -14.98 19.27 -19.21
CA THR A 199 -16.10 20.21 -18.98
C THR A 199 -16.70 20.09 -17.59
N SER A 200 -16.39 18.99 -16.88
CA SER A 200 -17.01 18.64 -15.61
C SER A 200 -16.10 18.97 -14.41
N PHE A 201 -14.80 19.14 -14.63
CA PHE A 201 -13.82 19.46 -13.61
C PHE A 201 -12.74 20.40 -14.15
N ALA A 202 -12.39 21.41 -13.36
CA ALA A 202 -11.37 22.40 -13.72
C ALA A 202 -9.98 21.89 -13.31
N LEU A 203 -9.19 21.42 -14.29
CA LEU A 203 -7.85 20.84 -14.05
C LEU A 203 -6.79 21.87 -13.61
N ASP A 204 -7.07 23.16 -13.73
CA ASP A 204 -6.24 24.25 -13.16
C ASP A 204 -6.13 24.17 -11.63
N THR A 205 -7.08 23.49 -10.99
CA THR A 205 -7.03 23.18 -9.56
C THR A 205 -6.02 22.09 -9.21
N VAL A 206 -5.37 21.44 -10.19
CA VAL A 206 -4.34 20.43 -9.99
C VAL A 206 -2.98 20.99 -10.39
N GLU A 207 -2.02 20.93 -9.47
CA GLU A 207 -0.66 21.41 -9.69
C GLU A 207 0.32 20.23 -9.68
N ARG A 208 1.09 20.08 -10.76
CA ARG A 208 2.25 19.17 -10.79
C ARG A 208 3.43 19.84 -10.10
N ILE A 209 3.91 19.24 -8.99
CA ILE A 209 5.02 19.77 -8.18
C ILE A 209 6.33 19.05 -8.50
N SER A 210 6.27 17.77 -8.86
CA SER A 210 7.42 16.98 -9.34
C SER A 210 7.01 16.09 -10.51
N GLU A 211 7.92 15.24 -11.02
CA GLU A 211 7.60 14.33 -12.13
C GLU A 211 6.34 13.51 -11.84
N ASP A 212 6.22 12.97 -10.63
CA ASP A 212 5.13 12.06 -10.30
C ASP A 212 4.15 12.63 -9.25
N LEU A 213 4.40 13.79 -8.64
CA LEU A 213 3.56 14.32 -7.57
C LEU A 213 2.62 15.44 -8.03
N TYR A 214 1.32 15.26 -7.72
CA TYR A 214 0.24 16.18 -8.04
C TYR A 214 -0.44 16.65 -6.76
N VAL A 215 -0.59 17.97 -6.60
CA VAL A 215 -1.24 18.63 -5.47
C VAL A 215 -2.57 19.22 -5.89
N PHE A 216 -3.59 19.03 -5.06
CA PHE A 216 -4.94 19.52 -5.32
C PHE A 216 -5.27 20.81 -4.55
N LYS A 217 -5.68 21.85 -5.27
CA LYS A 217 -6.22 23.13 -4.77
C LYS A 217 -7.75 23.05 -4.65
N LEU A 218 -8.21 22.11 -3.85
CA LEU A 218 -9.64 21.89 -3.61
C LEU A 218 -10.20 22.89 -2.58
N PRO A 219 -11.53 23.04 -2.48
CA PRO A 219 -12.16 23.83 -1.43
C PRO A 219 -11.59 23.45 -0.06
N PRO A 220 -10.97 24.40 0.67
CA PRO A 220 -10.34 24.10 1.95
C PRO A 220 -11.40 23.67 2.96
N SER A 221 -11.02 22.77 3.86
CA SER A 221 -11.82 22.47 5.05
C SER A 221 -11.31 23.33 6.20
N PRO A 222 -12.18 23.99 7.00
CA PRO A 222 -11.73 24.71 8.20
C PRO A 222 -11.06 23.79 9.22
N SER A 223 -11.29 22.47 9.12
CA SER A 223 -10.75 21.45 10.02
C SER A 223 -9.31 21.03 9.68
N CYS A 224 -8.77 21.40 8.51
CA CYS A 224 -7.40 21.04 8.14
C CYS A 224 -6.66 22.13 7.35
N LYS A 225 -5.33 22.19 7.53
CA LYS A 225 -4.44 23.14 6.84
C LYS A 225 -3.59 22.49 5.75
N TRP A 226 -3.59 21.16 5.70
CA TRP A 226 -2.88 20.38 4.71
C TRP A 226 -3.68 20.27 3.41
N VAL A 227 -3.00 19.95 2.31
CA VAL A 227 -3.58 19.69 0.99
C VAL A 227 -3.42 18.22 0.62
N ILE A 228 -4.28 17.72 -0.26
CA ILE A 228 -4.12 16.36 -0.80
C ILE A 228 -3.06 16.38 -1.89
N SER A 229 -2.18 15.39 -1.86
CA SER A 229 -1.37 15.05 -3.02
C SER A 229 -1.39 13.56 -3.33
N VAL A 230 -1.16 13.21 -4.59
CA VAL A 230 -1.11 11.84 -5.09
C VAL A 230 0.04 11.67 -6.07
N ASP A 231 0.56 10.45 -6.17
CA ASP A 231 1.73 10.10 -7.00
C ASP A 231 1.37 9.39 -8.32
N ARG A 232 0.07 9.16 -8.57
CA ARG A 232 -0.43 8.37 -9.72
C ARG A 232 -1.39 9.20 -10.56
N PRO A 233 -1.16 9.36 -11.88
CA PRO A 233 -2.10 10.06 -12.77
C PRO A 233 -3.51 9.46 -12.78
N MET A 234 -3.65 8.13 -12.64
CA MET A 234 -4.98 7.51 -12.53
C MET A 234 -5.72 7.96 -11.27
N THR A 235 -5.00 8.17 -10.16
CA THR A 235 -5.59 8.68 -8.92
C THR A 235 -5.97 10.14 -9.05
N VAL A 236 -5.19 10.93 -9.82
CA VAL A 236 -5.58 12.31 -10.14
C VAL A 236 -6.96 12.32 -10.82
N LEU A 237 -7.13 11.51 -11.88
CA LEU A 237 -8.41 11.42 -12.59
C LEU A 237 -9.53 10.85 -11.72
N TYR A 238 -9.23 9.89 -10.85
CA TYR A 238 -10.18 9.36 -9.88
C TYR A 238 -10.75 10.47 -9.00
N ILE A 239 -9.89 11.33 -8.43
CA ILE A 239 -10.32 12.46 -7.59
C ILE A 239 -11.11 13.48 -8.43
N CYS A 240 -10.67 13.80 -9.65
CA CYS A 240 -11.39 14.73 -10.53
C CYS A 240 -12.82 14.23 -10.81
N ARG A 241 -12.98 12.94 -11.11
CA ARG A 241 -14.27 12.30 -11.35
C ARG A 241 -15.15 12.24 -10.11
N LEU A 242 -14.55 11.98 -8.94
CA LEU A 242 -15.26 12.02 -7.66
C LEU A 242 -15.85 13.41 -7.43
N VAL A 243 -15.04 14.46 -7.54
CA VAL A 243 -15.50 15.85 -7.36
C VAL A 243 -16.55 16.25 -8.39
N ALA A 244 -16.36 15.88 -9.66
CA ALA A 244 -17.30 16.15 -10.73
C ALA A 244 -18.66 15.44 -10.54
N SER A 245 -18.69 14.29 -9.85
CA SER A 245 -19.92 13.54 -9.61
C SER A 245 -20.87 14.20 -8.61
N ALA A 246 -20.33 15.00 -7.68
CA ALA A 246 -21.09 15.75 -6.70
C ALA A 246 -20.43 17.13 -6.43
N PRO A 247 -20.58 18.09 -7.38
CA PRO A 247 -20.00 19.41 -7.22
C PRO A 247 -20.46 20.08 -5.93
N ASN A 248 -19.54 20.76 -5.23
CA ASN A 248 -19.77 21.44 -3.94
C ASN A 248 -20.03 20.54 -2.73
N MET A 249 -20.11 19.22 -2.88
CA MET A 249 -20.22 18.29 -1.74
C MET A 249 -18.87 17.89 -1.15
N HIS A 250 -17.79 18.14 -1.91
CA HIS A 250 -16.46 17.67 -1.57
C HIS A 250 -15.56 18.81 -1.08
N THR A 251 -15.03 18.63 0.13
CA THR A 251 -13.87 19.36 0.67
C THR A 251 -12.64 18.45 0.62
N VAL A 252 -11.46 19.05 0.83
CA VAL A 252 -10.19 18.31 1.05
C VAL A 252 -10.38 17.15 2.04
N LEU A 253 -11.03 17.39 3.19
CA LEU A 253 -11.20 16.36 4.22
C LEU A 253 -12.11 15.20 3.76
N THR A 254 -13.24 15.50 3.12
CA THR A 254 -14.17 14.46 2.63
C THR A 254 -13.55 13.58 1.54
N ILE A 255 -12.69 14.17 0.69
CA ILE A 255 -11.97 13.42 -0.34
C ILE A 255 -10.92 12.53 0.32
N ALA A 256 -10.13 13.05 1.25
CA ALA A 256 -9.14 12.26 1.98
C ALA A 256 -9.78 11.08 2.71
N TYR A 257 -10.92 11.29 3.36
CA TYR A 257 -11.70 10.23 3.99
C TYR A 257 -12.12 9.17 2.97
N HIS A 258 -12.67 9.58 1.83
CA HIS A 258 -13.03 8.68 0.74
C HIS A 258 -11.83 7.86 0.22
N LEU A 259 -10.68 8.50 0.01
CA LEU A 259 -9.46 7.82 -0.42
C LEU A 259 -8.99 6.79 0.62
N LEU A 260 -9.05 7.12 1.91
CA LEU A 260 -8.76 6.17 3.00
C LEU A 260 -9.71 4.98 3.01
N GLU A 261 -11.01 5.19 2.80
CA GLU A 261 -11.99 4.09 2.75
C GLU A 261 -11.69 3.10 1.65
N HIS A 262 -11.34 3.63 0.49
CA HIS A 262 -11.02 2.83 -0.68
C HIS A 262 -9.56 2.37 -0.71
N HIS A 263 -8.78 2.66 0.36
CA HIS A 263 -7.37 2.31 0.51
C HIS A 263 -6.50 2.80 -0.66
N ILE A 264 -6.84 3.98 -1.18
CA ILE A 264 -6.15 4.64 -2.28
C ILE A 264 -4.96 5.41 -1.70
N PRO A 265 -3.73 5.24 -2.24
CA PRO A 265 -2.57 5.99 -1.76
C PRO A 265 -2.73 7.50 -1.97
N PHE A 266 -2.47 8.29 -0.94
CA PHE A 266 -2.36 9.74 -1.02
C PHE A 266 -1.48 10.27 0.11
N ARG A 267 -1.24 11.58 0.12
CA ARG A 267 -0.47 12.30 1.14
C ARG A 267 -1.24 13.55 1.57
N THR A 268 -0.98 14.00 2.79
CA THR A 268 -1.58 15.18 3.42
C THR A 268 -0.51 16.24 3.59
N LEU A 269 -0.11 16.92 2.51
CA LEU A 269 1.05 17.81 2.53
C LEU A 269 0.74 19.12 3.27
N LEU A 270 1.66 19.58 4.13
CA LEU A 270 1.63 20.91 4.72
C LEU A 270 2.68 21.81 4.07
N LEU A 271 2.27 22.98 3.58
CA LEU A 271 3.19 23.97 3.03
C LEU A 271 3.83 24.78 4.18
N GLN A 272 5.15 24.69 4.32
CA GLN A 272 5.90 25.44 5.34
C GLN A 272 7.13 26.12 4.75
N ALA A 273 7.47 27.28 5.31
CA ALA A 273 8.78 27.87 5.09
C ALA A 273 9.81 27.08 5.91
N SER A 274 10.97 26.77 5.34
CA SER A 274 12.01 26.02 6.05
C SER A 274 13.39 26.63 5.81
N SER A 275 14.18 26.69 6.88
CA SER A 275 15.64 26.77 6.84
C SER A 275 16.16 25.35 6.65
N GLU A 276 16.90 25.11 5.57
CA GLU A 276 17.53 23.85 5.11
C GLU A 276 17.05 22.54 5.77
N PRO A 277 16.41 21.62 5.00
CA PRO A 277 15.91 20.37 5.54
C PRO A 277 17.05 19.49 6.08
N GLU A 278 16.92 19.02 7.32
CA GLU A 278 17.83 18.02 7.89
C GLU A 278 17.21 16.64 7.70
N GLN A 279 17.82 15.81 6.83
CA GLN A 279 17.41 14.42 6.71
C GLN A 279 17.90 13.63 7.91
N LEU A 280 16.99 13.31 8.83
CA LEU A 280 17.24 12.37 9.92
C LEU A 280 17.39 10.96 9.36
N ASN A 281 18.63 10.59 9.02
CA ASN A 281 19.03 9.22 8.74
C ASN A 281 19.24 8.49 10.08
N LEU A 282 18.16 8.21 10.81
CA LEU A 282 18.24 7.29 11.92
C LEU A 282 18.33 5.88 11.34
N PRO A 283 19.45 5.15 11.54
CA PRO A 283 19.52 3.76 11.12
C PRO A 283 18.45 2.99 11.87
N TYR A 284 17.55 2.34 11.14
CA TYR A 284 16.57 1.47 11.76
C TYR A 284 17.33 0.26 12.32
N ALA A 285 17.25 0.11 13.65
CA ALA A 285 17.93 -0.98 14.32
C ALA A 285 17.13 -2.26 14.07
N ASP A 286 17.57 -3.03 13.08
CA ASP A 286 17.02 -4.35 12.84
C ASP A 286 17.29 -5.27 14.03
N ASN A 287 16.21 -5.69 14.67
CA ASN A 287 16.28 -6.58 15.81
C ASN A 287 15.94 -8.03 15.43
N ALA A 288 15.32 -8.31 14.29
CA ALA A 288 14.65 -9.59 14.02
C ALA A 288 15.44 -10.50 13.08
N ASN A 289 16.67 -10.84 13.46
CA ASN A 289 17.46 -11.81 12.71
C ASN A 289 16.97 -13.25 12.97
N ARG A 290 16.32 -13.86 11.98
CA ARG A 290 15.94 -15.29 12.02
C ARG A 290 16.99 -16.14 11.32
N PHE A 291 17.24 -17.35 11.81
CA PHE A 291 18.19 -18.26 11.18
C PHE A 291 17.67 -18.83 9.87
N ASN A 292 18.62 -19.15 9.00
CA ASN A 292 18.37 -19.99 7.84
C ASN A 292 17.70 -21.30 8.30
N LYS A 293 16.60 -21.66 7.64
CA LYS A 293 15.74 -22.83 7.95
C LYS A 293 14.80 -22.68 9.17
N HIS A 294 14.60 -21.47 9.72
CA HIS A 294 13.56 -21.23 10.73
C HIS A 294 12.18 -21.72 10.26
N GLN A 295 11.48 -22.45 11.11
CA GLN A 295 10.12 -22.89 10.83
C GLN A 295 9.14 -21.86 11.37
N PHE A 296 8.65 -21.00 10.47
CA PHE A 296 7.66 -19.99 10.82
C PHE A 296 6.35 -20.63 11.32
N THR A 297 5.86 -20.09 12.44
CA THR A 297 4.65 -20.48 13.15
C THR A 297 3.62 -19.35 13.17
N THR A 298 2.42 -19.63 13.69
CA THR A 298 1.41 -18.59 13.95
C THR A 298 1.89 -17.56 14.97
N ALA A 299 2.68 -17.96 15.96
CA ALA A 299 3.24 -17.05 16.96
C ALA A 299 4.23 -16.04 16.35
N ASP A 300 4.97 -16.44 15.31
CA ASP A 300 5.84 -15.53 14.55
C ASP A 300 5.02 -14.47 13.80
N PHE A 301 3.86 -14.84 13.27
CA PHE A 301 2.94 -13.90 12.64
C PHE A 301 2.34 -12.95 13.67
N ASP A 302 1.85 -13.45 14.81
CA ASP A 302 1.27 -12.63 15.86
C ASP A 302 2.29 -11.61 16.42
N SER A 303 3.55 -12.02 16.57
CA SER A 303 4.63 -11.12 16.94
C SER A 303 4.87 -10.02 15.90
N ALA A 304 4.95 -10.39 14.61
CA ALA A 304 5.08 -9.41 13.53
C ALA A 304 3.88 -8.43 13.51
N MET A 305 2.68 -8.90 13.82
CA MET A 305 1.51 -8.02 13.91
C MET A 305 1.55 -7.09 15.14
N LEU A 306 2.13 -7.54 16.26
CA LEU A 306 2.34 -6.71 17.43
C LEU A 306 3.37 -5.61 17.17
N GLU A 307 4.46 -5.93 16.48
CA GLU A 307 5.45 -4.95 16.01
C GLU A 307 4.80 -3.93 15.06
N CYS A 308 3.94 -4.42 14.16
CA CYS A 308 3.14 -3.56 13.29
C CYS A 308 2.30 -2.57 14.06
N ARG A 309 1.55 -3.05 15.05
CA ARG A 309 0.77 -2.20 15.96
C ARG A 309 1.63 -1.19 16.72
N ALA A 310 2.83 -1.59 17.17
CA ALA A 310 3.74 -0.69 17.87
C ALA A 310 4.28 0.42 16.97
N LEU A 311 4.60 0.13 15.71
CA LEU A 311 4.99 1.13 14.72
C LEU A 311 3.83 2.10 14.42
N LEU A 312 2.61 1.58 14.32
CA LEU A 312 1.42 2.40 14.05
C LEU A 312 1.08 3.39 15.17
N GLY A 313 1.59 3.16 16.39
CA GLY A 313 1.51 4.13 17.49
C GLY A 313 2.50 5.29 17.39
N ARG A 314 3.41 5.28 16.42
CA ARG A 314 4.39 6.34 16.15
C ARG A 314 3.87 7.28 15.04
N PRO A 315 4.48 8.46 14.83
CA PRO A 315 4.15 9.36 13.72
C PRO A 315 4.11 8.67 12.34
N GLN A 316 5.03 7.73 12.11
CA GLN A 316 5.12 6.88 10.91
C GLN A 316 3.85 6.05 10.67
N GLY A 317 3.11 5.73 11.74
CA GLY A 317 1.86 5.00 11.64
C GLY A 317 0.84 5.68 10.73
N ARG A 318 0.83 7.01 10.73
CA ARG A 318 0.00 7.79 9.82
C ARG A 318 0.42 7.61 8.37
N ALA A 319 1.71 7.70 8.08
CA ALA A 319 2.25 7.49 6.74
C ALA A 319 1.90 6.09 6.22
N ALA A 320 1.95 5.07 7.09
CA ALA A 320 1.53 3.71 6.75
C ALA A 320 0.05 3.63 6.34
N ILE A 321 -0.85 4.30 7.06
CA ILE A 321 -2.28 4.36 6.75
C ILE A 321 -2.51 5.04 5.39
N LEU A 322 -1.86 6.18 5.16
CA LEU A 322 -1.98 6.98 3.94
C LEU A 322 -1.35 6.33 2.70
N ARG A 323 -0.41 5.40 2.90
CA ARG A 323 0.27 4.67 1.81
C ARG A 323 -0.68 3.85 0.94
N GLY A 324 -1.87 3.50 1.42
CA GLY A 324 -2.85 2.69 0.70
C GLY A 324 -2.31 1.30 0.32
N GLY A 325 -2.96 0.63 -0.62
CA GLY A 325 -2.52 -0.69 -1.10
C GLY A 325 -2.43 -1.73 0.03
N ILE A 326 -1.45 -2.63 -0.04
CA ILE A 326 -1.27 -3.67 0.99
C ILE A 326 -0.78 -3.12 2.34
N VAL A 327 0.10 -2.11 2.34
CA VAL A 327 0.63 -1.49 3.57
C VAL A 327 -0.48 -0.76 4.31
N GLY A 328 -1.22 0.11 3.63
CA GLY A 328 -2.35 0.84 4.20
C GLY A 328 -3.46 -0.09 4.67
N ARG A 329 -3.68 -1.23 3.98
CA ARG A 329 -4.63 -2.23 4.47
C ARG A 329 -4.19 -2.84 5.80
N ILE A 330 -2.95 -3.30 5.89
CA ILE A 330 -2.41 -3.88 7.14
C ILE A 330 -2.46 -2.83 8.26
N ALA A 331 -2.05 -1.59 7.96
CA ALA A 331 -2.09 -0.49 8.90
C ALA A 331 -3.51 -0.25 9.47
N ARG A 332 -4.53 -0.30 8.62
CA ARG A 332 -5.95 -0.16 9.02
C ARG A 332 -6.47 -1.28 9.91
N GLU A 333 -5.79 -2.42 10.01
CA GLU A 333 -6.20 -3.47 10.95
C GLU A 333 -5.91 -3.07 12.41
N PHE A 334 -5.08 -2.04 12.65
CA PHE A 334 -4.73 -1.56 14.00
C PHE A 334 -4.89 -0.05 14.21
N GLY A 335 -4.83 0.74 13.14
CA GLY A 335 -4.97 2.20 13.18
C GLY A 335 -6.38 2.67 12.86
N SER A 336 -6.78 3.80 13.46
CA SER A 336 -8.05 4.46 13.14
C SER A 336 -7.90 5.33 11.89
N LYS A 337 -8.99 5.57 11.15
CA LYS A 337 -8.96 6.36 9.91
C LYS A 337 -8.65 7.82 10.22
N GLU A 338 -9.16 8.29 11.35
CA GLU A 338 -9.01 9.65 11.87
C GLU A 338 -7.53 9.98 12.10
N SER A 339 -6.74 9.00 12.56
CA SER A 339 -5.30 9.20 12.73
C SER A 339 -4.60 9.58 11.42
N GLY A 340 -5.03 8.99 10.29
CA GLY A 340 -4.61 9.34 8.93
C GLY A 340 -4.89 10.79 8.53
N LEU A 341 -5.98 11.37 9.04
CA LEU A 341 -6.52 12.66 8.60
C LEU A 341 -6.08 13.86 9.46
N GLN A 342 -5.29 13.62 10.51
CA GLN A 342 -4.75 14.69 11.37
C GLN A 342 -3.75 15.60 10.63
N GLY A 343 -3.19 15.14 9.51
CA GLY A 343 -2.12 15.83 8.78
C GLY A 343 -0.73 15.50 9.32
N PRO A 344 0.30 16.22 8.83
CA PRO A 344 1.69 15.99 9.23
C PRO A 344 1.91 16.06 10.74
N SER A 345 2.76 15.17 11.25
CA SER A 345 3.01 15.01 12.68
C SER A 345 3.89 16.12 13.26
N ILE A 346 4.14 16.07 14.56
CA ILE A 346 5.09 16.98 15.21
C ILE A 346 6.53 16.79 14.71
N GLU A 347 6.92 15.56 14.35
CA GLU A 347 8.23 15.27 13.77
C GLU A 347 8.45 16.03 12.47
N VAL A 348 7.40 16.12 11.66
CA VAL A 348 7.46 16.87 10.41
C VAL A 348 7.31 18.37 10.64
N THR A 349 6.33 18.78 11.43
CA THR A 349 5.95 20.19 11.56
C THR A 349 6.86 21.02 12.45
N VAL A 350 7.55 20.38 13.40
CA VAL A 350 8.47 21.03 14.37
C VAL A 350 9.90 20.58 14.16
N HIS A 351 10.14 19.29 13.93
CA HIS A 351 11.49 18.75 13.78
C HIS A 351 11.96 18.65 12.32
N HIS A 352 11.10 19.00 11.35
CA HIS A 352 11.41 18.94 9.92
C HIS A 352 11.97 17.58 9.47
N SER A 353 11.48 16.51 10.09
CA SER A 353 11.87 15.13 9.85
C SER A 353 10.75 14.39 9.12
N GLY A 354 10.94 14.12 7.83
CA GLY A 354 9.99 13.35 7.03
C GLY A 354 10.16 13.54 5.53
N TYR A 355 9.09 13.27 4.80
CA TYR A 355 9.02 13.52 3.37
C TYR A 355 8.90 15.01 3.09
N PHE A 356 9.70 15.53 2.17
CA PHE A 356 9.54 16.88 1.67
C PHE A 356 9.76 16.99 0.16
N VAL A 357 9.12 17.99 -0.44
CA VAL A 357 9.31 18.35 -1.85
C VAL A 357 9.28 19.88 -2.00
N PRO A 358 10.18 20.48 -2.79
CA PRO A 358 10.15 21.92 -3.04
C PRO A 358 8.82 22.36 -3.65
N SER A 359 8.28 23.49 -3.19
CA SER A 359 7.15 24.12 -3.86
C SER A 359 7.62 25.01 -5.02
N LYS A 360 6.69 25.49 -5.87
CA LYS A 360 7.03 26.50 -6.89
C LYS A 360 7.42 27.87 -6.30
N HIS A 361 7.15 28.10 -5.02
CA HIS A 361 7.55 29.32 -4.33
C HIS A 361 8.88 29.10 -3.63
N ASP A 362 9.87 29.94 -3.97
CA ASP A 362 11.18 29.91 -3.34
C ASP A 362 11.07 29.93 -1.82
N ARG A 363 11.83 29.04 -1.15
CA ARG A 363 11.91 28.86 0.31
C ARG A 363 10.71 28.17 0.97
N TYR A 364 9.74 27.68 0.20
CA TYR A 364 8.66 26.86 0.73
C TYR A 364 8.76 25.42 0.24
N PHE A 365 8.48 24.51 1.17
CA PHE A 365 8.47 23.08 0.92
C PHE A 365 7.12 22.51 1.37
N TYR A 366 6.66 21.51 0.65
CA TYR A 366 5.58 20.66 1.11
C TYR A 366 6.15 19.54 1.96
N TRP A 367 5.55 19.31 3.12
CA TRP A 367 6.02 18.36 4.11
C TRP A 367 4.94 17.33 4.46
N ASP A 368 5.33 16.08 4.69
CA ASP A 368 4.47 15.02 5.21
C ASP A 368 5.31 13.96 5.94
N ASP A 369 4.67 13.05 6.66
CA ASP A 369 5.40 11.91 7.23
C ASP A 369 5.72 10.92 6.10
N ASP A 370 6.78 10.14 6.30
CA ASP A 370 7.15 9.07 5.39
C ASP A 370 7.39 7.77 6.13
N LEU A 371 7.47 6.69 5.36
CA LEU A 371 8.00 5.43 5.82
C LEU A 371 9.36 5.18 5.17
N THR A 372 10.31 4.71 5.96
CA THR A 372 11.57 4.22 5.40
C THR A 372 11.36 2.91 4.65
N GLY A 373 12.31 2.53 3.79
CA GLY A 373 12.28 1.24 3.10
C GLY A 373 12.24 0.06 4.08
N GLU A 374 12.92 0.19 5.22
CA GLU A 374 12.97 -0.83 6.28
C GLU A 374 11.62 -0.96 7.00
N GLU A 375 10.96 0.17 7.30
CA GLU A 375 9.61 0.22 7.88
C GLU A 375 8.56 -0.34 6.92
N ILE A 376 8.65 -0.03 5.62
CA ILE A 376 7.74 -0.58 4.59
C ILE A 376 7.92 -2.07 4.44
N ALA A 377 9.18 -2.50 4.38
CA ALA A 377 9.48 -3.89 4.19
C ALA A 377 9.14 -4.70 5.45
N TRP A 378 9.04 -4.04 6.61
CA TRP A 378 9.02 -4.65 7.93
C TRP A 378 10.22 -5.57 8.06
N ARG A 379 11.39 -5.10 7.59
CA ARG A 379 12.58 -5.93 7.39
C ARG A 379 13.77 -5.43 8.16
N GLY A 380 14.57 -6.43 8.49
CA GLY A 380 16.00 -6.34 8.67
C GLY A 380 16.83 -6.61 7.42
N GLU A 381 18.09 -6.22 7.47
CA GLU A 381 19.13 -6.49 6.48
C GLU A 381 19.47 -8.00 6.48
N GLN A 382 18.69 -8.83 5.79
CA GLN A 382 18.99 -10.27 5.60
C GLN A 382 19.15 -10.64 4.13
N THR A 383 20.03 -11.62 3.83
CA THR A 383 20.35 -12.08 2.47
C THR A 383 19.20 -12.82 1.78
N THR A 384 18.30 -13.46 2.52
CA THR A 384 17.08 -14.08 1.98
C THR A 384 15.84 -13.51 2.65
N THR A 385 15.33 -12.42 2.09
CA THR A 385 14.21 -11.70 2.69
C THR A 385 12.86 -12.35 2.37
N VAL A 386 12.29 -13.03 3.37
CA VAL A 386 10.90 -13.51 3.35
C VAL A 386 9.98 -12.52 4.07
N SER A 387 8.70 -12.45 3.68
CA SER A 387 7.72 -11.57 4.32
C SER A 387 6.33 -12.22 4.41
N TRP A 388 5.57 -11.87 5.46
CA TRP A 388 4.19 -12.33 5.65
C TRP A 388 3.20 -11.77 4.64
N PHE A 389 3.54 -10.64 4.01
CA PHE A 389 2.74 -9.98 2.99
C PHE A 389 3.59 -9.67 1.75
N PRO A 390 2.97 -9.54 0.56
CA PRO A 390 3.69 -9.19 -0.64
C PRO A 390 4.31 -7.79 -0.51
N PRO A 391 5.57 -7.59 -0.93
CA PRO A 391 6.17 -6.26 -1.03
C PRO A 391 5.28 -5.31 -1.86
N PRO A 392 5.19 -4.01 -1.54
CA PRO A 392 4.26 -3.09 -2.20
C PRO A 392 4.48 -3.02 -3.71
N ASP A 393 5.74 -3.04 -4.14
CA ASP A 393 6.07 -2.97 -5.56
C ASP A 393 5.67 -4.26 -6.32
N ILE A 394 5.67 -5.41 -5.65
CA ILE A 394 5.11 -6.66 -6.20
C ILE A 394 3.59 -6.56 -6.26
N TRP A 395 2.95 -6.12 -5.18
CA TRP A 395 1.50 -5.94 -5.12
C TRP A 395 1.00 -5.04 -6.25
N ASP A 396 1.64 -3.89 -6.44
CA ASP A 396 1.26 -2.91 -7.45
C ASP A 396 1.51 -3.43 -8.89
N LYS A 397 2.62 -4.14 -9.13
CA LYS A 397 3.01 -4.60 -10.48
C LYS A 397 2.27 -5.87 -10.93
N GLN A 398 1.87 -6.74 -9.99
CA GLN A 398 1.28 -8.04 -10.34
C GLN A 398 -0.22 -8.02 -10.57
N GLY A 399 -0.80 -6.82 -10.77
CA GLY A 399 -2.20 -6.63 -11.15
C GLY A 399 -3.14 -6.48 -9.97
N TYR A 400 -2.62 -6.31 -8.75
CA TYR A 400 -3.38 -5.87 -7.58
C TYR A 400 -3.29 -4.35 -7.36
N GLY A 401 -2.56 -3.63 -8.22
CA GLY A 401 -2.37 -2.18 -8.21
C GLY A 401 -3.52 -1.37 -8.81
N TRP A 402 -4.76 -1.81 -8.61
CA TRP A 402 -5.93 -0.96 -8.86
C TRP A 402 -5.84 0.32 -8.00
N PRO A 403 -6.36 1.46 -8.48
CA PRO A 403 -6.40 2.69 -7.68
C PRO A 403 -6.93 2.49 -6.25
N GLY A 404 -7.94 1.63 -6.07
CA GLY A 404 -8.46 1.24 -4.75
C GLY A 404 -8.64 -0.26 -4.60
N TRP A 405 -9.07 -0.69 -3.40
CA TRP A 405 -9.27 -2.10 -3.08
C TRP A 405 -10.54 -2.69 -3.70
N THR A 406 -10.35 -3.68 -4.56
CA THR A 406 -11.41 -4.46 -5.19
C THR A 406 -11.89 -5.61 -4.29
N GLU A 407 -13.00 -6.26 -4.65
CA GLU A 407 -13.49 -7.46 -3.97
C GLU A 407 -12.43 -8.57 -3.98
N THR A 408 -11.74 -8.76 -5.11
CA THR A 408 -10.64 -9.72 -5.25
C THR A 408 -9.49 -9.42 -4.29
N ASN A 409 -9.12 -8.15 -4.10
CA ASN A 409 -8.09 -7.78 -3.13
C ASN A 409 -8.51 -8.15 -1.70
N LYS A 410 -9.76 -7.82 -1.34
CA LYS A 410 -10.35 -8.09 -0.02
C LYS A 410 -10.35 -9.58 0.28
N GLU A 411 -10.86 -10.40 -0.64
CA GLU A 411 -10.89 -11.85 -0.48
C GLU A 411 -9.49 -12.46 -0.38
N PHE A 412 -8.57 -12.04 -1.26
CA PHE A 412 -7.18 -12.52 -1.21
C PHE A 412 -6.58 -12.27 0.18
N PHE A 413 -6.71 -11.05 0.68
CA PHE A 413 -6.17 -10.66 1.98
C PHE A 413 -6.79 -11.46 3.13
N GLN A 414 -8.13 -11.54 3.16
CA GLN A 414 -8.84 -12.28 4.21
C GLN A 414 -8.51 -13.78 4.19
N GLN A 415 -8.47 -14.38 3.00
CA GLN A 415 -8.09 -15.78 2.84
C GLN A 415 -6.65 -16.02 3.28
N TRP A 416 -5.73 -15.12 2.90
CA TRP A 416 -4.32 -15.23 3.28
C TRP A 416 -4.12 -15.15 4.81
N ILE A 417 -4.78 -14.21 5.48
CA ILE A 417 -4.77 -14.11 6.95
C ILE A 417 -5.35 -15.38 7.58
N ALA A 418 -6.46 -15.90 7.04
CA ALA A 418 -7.06 -17.14 7.52
C ALA A 418 -6.12 -18.36 7.35
N ASP A 419 -5.41 -18.43 6.23
CA ASP A 419 -4.43 -19.49 5.97
C ASP A 419 -3.23 -19.39 6.90
N ILE A 420 -2.73 -18.19 7.20
CA ILE A 420 -1.65 -18.00 8.19
C ILE A 420 -2.11 -18.50 9.56
N ARG A 421 -3.30 -18.08 10.02
CA ARG A 421 -3.83 -18.47 11.34
C ARG A 421 -4.10 -19.97 11.47
N LYS A 422 -4.38 -20.65 10.35
CA LYS A 422 -4.52 -22.13 10.31
C LYS A 422 -3.18 -22.86 10.23
N GLY A 423 -2.07 -22.15 10.08
CA GLY A 423 -0.74 -22.73 9.85
C GLY A 423 -0.53 -23.26 8.42
N ASN A 424 -1.41 -22.90 7.49
CA ASN A 424 -1.36 -23.33 6.08
C ASN A 424 -0.49 -22.41 5.21
N ALA A 425 -0.17 -21.21 5.69
CA ALA A 425 0.67 -20.23 5.00
C ALA A 425 1.89 -19.85 5.84
N LYS A 426 2.98 -19.51 5.15
CA LYS A 426 4.27 -19.10 5.71
C LYS A 426 4.76 -17.84 4.98
N PRO A 427 5.71 -17.07 5.55
CA PRO A 427 6.35 -15.98 4.84
C PRO A 427 6.93 -16.47 3.53
N LEU A 428 6.77 -15.68 2.48
CA LEU A 428 7.25 -16.02 1.16
C LEU A 428 8.42 -15.11 0.79
N SER A 429 9.35 -15.67 0.02
CA SER A 429 10.36 -14.87 -0.67
C SER A 429 9.71 -13.95 -1.70
N ARG A 430 10.45 -12.94 -2.13
CA ARG A 430 10.03 -12.01 -3.18
C ARG A 430 9.54 -12.72 -4.46
N GLN A 431 10.26 -13.74 -4.93
CA GLN A 431 9.89 -14.50 -6.13
C GLN A 431 8.63 -15.35 -5.91
N ASN A 432 8.48 -15.96 -4.72
CA ASN A 432 7.28 -16.72 -4.38
C ASN A 432 6.06 -15.81 -4.23
N TRP A 433 6.24 -14.60 -3.70
CA TRP A 433 5.20 -13.57 -3.71
C TRP A 433 4.78 -13.21 -5.12
N TRP A 434 5.73 -12.94 -6.01
CA TRP A 434 5.46 -12.64 -7.41
C TRP A 434 4.61 -13.74 -8.07
N ARG A 435 4.92 -15.02 -7.83
CA ARG A 435 4.13 -16.16 -8.34
C ARG A 435 2.74 -16.21 -7.70
N LYS A 436 2.64 -15.98 -6.39
CA LYS A 436 1.40 -16.08 -5.60
C LYS A 436 0.39 -14.99 -5.94
N VAL A 437 0.84 -13.74 -6.13
CA VAL A 437 -0.03 -12.60 -6.45
C VAL A 437 -0.15 -12.33 -7.95
N ARG A 438 0.32 -13.24 -8.80
CA ARG A 438 0.25 -13.06 -10.25
C ARG A 438 -1.21 -13.01 -10.71
N SER A 439 -1.70 -11.84 -11.06
CA SER A 439 -3.07 -11.68 -11.57
C SER A 439 -3.24 -12.28 -12.98
N ILE A 440 -4.49 -12.27 -13.44
CA ILE A 440 -4.87 -12.47 -14.84
C ILE A 440 -4.07 -11.48 -15.72
N LYS A 441 -3.51 -11.98 -16.83
CA LYS A 441 -2.69 -11.19 -17.77
C LYS A 441 -3.41 -9.91 -18.23
N ASN A 442 -4.69 -10.01 -18.50
CA ASN A 442 -5.53 -8.91 -18.98
C ASN A 442 -5.67 -7.79 -17.96
N THR A 443 -5.69 -8.09 -16.65
CA THR A 443 -5.72 -7.08 -15.59
C THR A 443 -4.49 -6.17 -15.65
N ARG A 444 -3.30 -6.76 -15.83
CA ARG A 444 -2.06 -5.99 -15.96
C ARG A 444 -2.08 -5.09 -17.19
N SER A 445 -2.59 -5.60 -18.32
CA SER A 445 -2.75 -4.79 -19.54
C SER A 445 -3.69 -3.61 -19.30
N VAL A 446 -4.87 -3.83 -18.70
CA VAL A 446 -5.82 -2.75 -18.41
C VAL A 446 -5.22 -1.70 -17.48
N LEU A 447 -4.57 -2.10 -16.38
CA LEU A 447 -3.97 -1.16 -15.45
C LEU A 447 -2.83 -0.37 -16.09
N LYS A 448 -2.01 -1.02 -16.93
CA LYS A 448 -0.95 -0.35 -17.69
C LYS A 448 -1.54 0.67 -18.66
N ASN A 449 -2.47 0.25 -19.51
CA ASN A 449 -3.07 1.09 -20.54
C ASN A 449 -3.86 2.26 -19.93
N ASN A 450 -4.57 2.02 -18.82
CA ASN A 450 -5.26 3.08 -18.09
C ASN A 450 -4.26 4.08 -17.48
N ARG A 451 -3.12 3.61 -16.96
CA ARG A 451 -2.06 4.48 -16.43
C ARG A 451 -1.44 5.36 -17.50
N GLU A 452 -1.12 4.79 -18.65
CA GLU A 452 -0.56 5.52 -19.79
C GLU A 452 -1.54 6.56 -20.33
N ARG A 453 -2.82 6.19 -20.50
CA ARG A 453 -3.88 7.13 -20.91
C ARG A 453 -4.08 8.25 -19.90
N ALA A 454 -4.11 7.92 -18.61
CA ALA A 454 -4.25 8.91 -17.55
C ALA A 454 -3.07 9.88 -17.52
N LYS A 455 -1.83 9.37 -17.64
CA LYS A 455 -0.62 10.20 -17.71
C LYS A 455 -0.68 11.16 -18.89
N ALA A 456 -0.93 10.64 -20.10
CA ALA A 456 -1.02 11.46 -21.31
C ALA A 456 -2.08 12.56 -21.20
N TYR A 457 -3.26 12.24 -20.65
CA TYR A 457 -4.32 13.22 -20.47
C TYR A 457 -3.97 14.30 -19.44
N VAL A 458 -3.45 13.89 -18.27
CA VAL A 458 -3.06 14.83 -17.21
C VAL A 458 -1.93 15.75 -17.68
N GLU A 459 -0.91 15.22 -18.35
CA GLU A 459 0.21 16.01 -18.87
C GLU A 459 -0.25 17.01 -19.95
N LEU A 460 -1.13 16.60 -20.87
CA LEU A 460 -1.66 17.49 -21.90
C LEU A 460 -2.45 18.67 -21.32
N ASN A 461 -3.21 18.44 -20.25
CA ASN A 461 -4.13 19.44 -19.71
C ASN A 461 -3.56 20.29 -18.57
N ILE A 462 -2.56 19.82 -17.82
CA ILE A 462 -1.90 20.63 -16.78
C ILE A 462 -0.85 21.58 -17.37
N HIS A 463 -0.17 21.20 -18.46
CA HIS A 463 0.88 22.05 -19.09
C HIS A 463 0.32 23.12 -20.04
N ALA A 464 -0.94 23.03 -20.46
CA ALA A 464 -1.55 23.97 -21.38
C ALA A 464 -1.96 25.30 -20.72
N MET A 465 -1.67 25.47 -19.42
CA MET A 465 -2.02 26.63 -18.58
C MET A 465 -0.75 27.25 -18.00
#